data_AF-A0A1X7SQK6-F1
#
_entry.id   AF-A0A1X7SQK6-F1
#
_cell.length_a   1.000
_cell.length_b   1.000
_cell.length_c   1.000
_cell.angle_alpha   90.00
_cell.angle_beta   90.00
_cell.angle_gamma   90.00
#
_symmetry.space_group_name_H-M   'P 1'
#
loop_
_entity.id
_entity.type
_entity.pdbx_description
1 polymer ?
#
loop_
_entity_poly.entity_id
_entity_poly.type
_entity_poly.pdbx_seq_one_letter_code
_entity_poly.pdbx_strand_id
1 'polypeptide(L)'
;MLAPIRGTNQYWFRVKGEVKAMIAEYGSPTLFLTLSCAEYDSADIAQYLRKVNNAPQSYSISRLCTEDPVSVSRQFSYKFKDFFNIVILQRGVLGKVEQYYVKKEYQMRGAPHYHILLWIENAPVVGIDRPEEVCSFIQDRITCHIPDSNTSPDLNFLVTKYQMHKCSKYCKQNIKVSKTYVSRCRFDFPRPVRDSICINDVENSLKSCNKIYYLKRNEKEVRVNDYNPLLLKLWRANMDLQYIAERSLSLTEFVTGYVTKAEKSHAQDLWDEVSSCDNIYSRLWKIGQKLLRAKEVGLYEASDLLLGESLYMKSITVQYVNVYLPHKRSRKIKNYSYLTKMDRSSKDIFNPSIIEDFYPTRPNNIEDVSLYEFVANNKFDKIGENGEREYKLRSKPVLPNHRKFNPMQEAERDDFYYSLIFLFVPFRDESTLVMEGETMEEAFRRHREASIRGIENHFNKLQKLLEAERNWKKIVDARNKAGFTEELPDNKEDDEPQLLGEIMEAVADIADMHIN
;
A
#
# COMPACT_ATOMS: atom_id res chain seq x y z
N MET A 1 -18.18 9.55 0.92
CA MET A 1 -18.17 10.81 0.13
C MET A 1 -16.77 11.18 -0.34
N LEU A 2 -15.73 11.07 0.49
CA LEU A 2 -14.39 11.62 0.20
C LEU A 2 -13.43 10.65 -0.52
N ALA A 3 -13.72 9.35 -0.55
CA ALA A 3 -12.87 8.35 -1.23
C ALA A 3 -12.56 8.64 -2.72
N PRO A 4 -13.44 9.31 -3.51
CA PRO A 4 -13.11 9.74 -4.87
C PRO A 4 -12.15 10.95 -4.93
N ILE A 5 -11.99 11.71 -3.85
CA ILE A 5 -11.14 12.92 -3.81
C ILE A 5 -9.69 12.49 -3.58
N ARG A 6 -8.85 12.65 -4.61
CA ARG A 6 -7.45 12.23 -4.63
C ARG A 6 -6.65 12.83 -3.47
N GLY A 7 -5.80 12.01 -2.85
CA GLY A 7 -4.89 12.43 -1.80
C GLY A 7 -5.52 12.65 -0.42
N THR A 8 -6.81 12.35 -0.23
CA THR A 8 -7.47 12.39 1.10
C THR A 8 -7.24 11.11 1.89
N ASN A 9 -7.47 11.14 3.21
CA ASN A 9 -7.41 9.96 4.07
C ASN A 9 -8.31 8.83 3.58
N GLN A 10 -9.55 9.14 3.16
CA GLN A 10 -10.48 8.12 2.66
C GLN A 10 -10.08 7.56 1.29
N TYR A 11 -9.42 8.36 0.45
CA TYR A 11 -8.84 7.89 -0.80
C TYR A 11 -7.75 6.86 -0.55
N TRP A 12 -6.82 7.18 0.35
CA TRP A 12 -5.72 6.29 0.70
C TRP A 12 -6.15 5.09 1.55
N PHE A 13 -7.16 5.23 2.40
CA PHE A 13 -7.79 4.11 3.10
C PHE A 13 -8.34 3.06 2.14
N ARG A 14 -8.99 3.49 1.05
CA ARG A 14 -9.43 2.57 -0.01
C ARG A 14 -8.23 1.86 -0.64
N VAL A 15 -7.18 2.61 -1.02
CA VAL A 15 -5.97 2.04 -1.64
C VAL A 15 -5.26 1.06 -0.68
N LYS A 16 -5.21 1.37 0.62
CA LYS A 16 -4.74 0.47 1.69
C LYS A 16 -5.47 -0.86 1.68
N GLY A 17 -6.81 -0.81 1.59
CA GLY A 17 -7.63 -2.02 1.48
C GLY A 17 -7.32 -2.86 0.24
N GLU A 18 -6.90 -2.22 -0.86
CA GLU A 18 -6.50 -2.91 -2.09
C GLU A 18 -5.11 -3.55 -1.98
N VAL A 19 -4.14 -2.86 -1.39
CA VAL A 19 -2.80 -3.41 -1.14
C VAL A 19 -2.88 -4.58 -0.15
N LYS A 20 -3.68 -4.46 0.92
CA LYS A 20 -3.99 -5.58 1.83
C LYS A 20 -4.59 -6.78 1.10
N ALA A 21 -5.46 -6.56 0.11
CA ALA A 21 -6.00 -7.65 -0.69
C ALA A 21 -4.91 -8.34 -1.51
N MET A 22 -3.99 -7.58 -2.12
CA MET A 22 -2.86 -8.14 -2.85
C MET A 22 -1.97 -8.98 -1.94
N ILE A 23 -1.71 -8.53 -0.71
CA ILE A 23 -0.92 -9.27 0.28
C ILE A 23 -1.65 -10.54 0.72
N ALA A 24 -2.96 -10.48 0.92
CA ALA A 24 -3.77 -11.65 1.23
C ALA A 24 -3.63 -12.71 0.13
N GLU A 25 -3.61 -12.28 -1.13
CA GLU A 25 -3.59 -13.19 -2.26
C GLU A 25 -2.20 -13.75 -2.55
N TYR A 26 -1.19 -12.87 -2.60
CA TYR A 26 0.17 -13.15 -3.08
C TYR A 26 1.20 -13.33 -1.97
N GLY A 27 0.80 -13.13 -0.71
CA GLY A 27 1.72 -13.16 0.44
C GLY A 27 2.55 -11.87 0.55
N SER A 28 3.65 -11.97 1.29
CA SER A 28 4.55 -10.84 1.55
C SER A 28 5.18 -10.33 0.24
N PRO A 29 5.21 -9.01 -0.02
CA PRO A 29 6.07 -8.47 -1.06
C PRO A 29 7.53 -8.85 -0.77
N THR A 30 8.30 -9.07 -1.82
CA THR A 30 9.71 -9.47 -1.70
C THR A 30 10.61 -8.28 -1.40
N LEU A 31 10.44 -7.21 -2.17
CA LEU A 31 11.31 -6.03 -2.13
C LEU A 31 10.49 -4.76 -1.91
N PHE A 32 11.04 -3.86 -1.11
CA PHE A 32 10.61 -2.49 -0.98
C PHE A 32 11.67 -1.57 -1.56
N LEU A 33 11.29 -0.76 -2.54
CA LEU A 33 12.19 0.17 -3.24
C LEU A 33 11.66 1.60 -3.12
N THR A 34 12.52 2.50 -2.66
CA THR A 34 12.28 3.94 -2.68
C THR A 34 13.17 4.60 -3.73
N LEU A 35 12.62 5.51 -4.53
CA LEU A 35 13.36 6.28 -5.55
C LEU A 35 13.09 7.78 -5.37
N SER A 36 14.17 8.56 -5.17
CA SER A 36 14.06 10.02 -5.07
C SER A 36 14.27 10.75 -6.40
N CYS A 37 13.88 12.03 -6.47
CA CYS A 37 13.99 12.83 -7.69
C CYS A 37 15.39 13.41 -7.92
N ALA A 38 15.99 14.00 -6.87
CA ALA A 38 17.22 14.79 -6.95
C ALA A 38 17.16 15.89 -8.04
N GLU A 39 16.03 16.60 -8.14
CA GLU A 39 15.72 17.57 -9.19
C GLU A 39 16.76 18.68 -9.31
N TYR A 40 17.33 19.14 -8.19
CA TYR A 40 18.30 20.23 -8.19
C TYR A 40 19.68 19.83 -8.72
N ASP A 41 19.93 18.53 -8.83
CA ASP A 41 21.17 17.93 -9.32
C ASP A 41 20.98 17.17 -10.64
N SER A 42 19.75 17.13 -11.16
CA SER A 42 19.37 16.35 -12.33
C SER A 42 19.66 17.13 -13.61
N ALA A 43 20.71 16.72 -14.32
CA ALA A 43 21.09 17.32 -15.60
C ALA A 43 19.99 17.12 -16.67
N ASP A 44 19.31 15.98 -16.63
CA ASP A 44 18.17 15.63 -17.49
C ASP A 44 16.97 16.57 -17.27
N ILE A 45 16.59 16.83 -16.02
CA ILE A 45 15.52 17.79 -15.70
C ILE A 45 15.97 19.22 -16.09
N ALA A 46 17.18 19.62 -15.74
CA ALA A 46 17.69 20.96 -16.07
C ALA A 46 17.72 21.23 -17.58
N GLN A 47 18.19 20.26 -18.39
CA GLN A 47 18.22 20.39 -19.85
C GLN A 47 16.80 20.45 -20.43
N TYR A 48 15.88 19.63 -19.92
CA TYR A 48 14.48 19.66 -20.32
C TYR A 48 13.83 21.01 -20.03
N LEU A 49 13.97 21.54 -18.81
CA LEU A 49 13.40 22.83 -18.41
C LEU A 49 13.95 23.99 -19.25
N ARG A 50 15.27 24.01 -19.51
CA ARG A 50 15.85 25.04 -20.39
C ARG A 50 15.27 25.00 -21.79
N LYS A 51 15.05 23.80 -22.33
CA LYS A 51 14.48 23.62 -23.67
C LYS A 51 13.00 24.04 -23.72
N VAL A 52 12.20 23.67 -22.74
CA VAL A 52 10.75 23.95 -22.74
C VAL A 52 10.46 25.42 -22.45
N ASN A 53 11.24 26.04 -21.57
CA ASN A 53 11.02 27.43 -21.14
C ASN A 53 11.88 28.45 -21.88
N ASN A 54 12.68 28.03 -22.86
CA ASN A 54 13.72 28.83 -23.50
C ASN A 54 14.59 29.59 -22.47
N ALA A 55 14.87 28.93 -21.34
CA ALA A 55 15.49 29.60 -20.20
C ALA A 55 17.00 29.82 -20.42
N PRO A 56 17.56 30.97 -19.99
CA PRO A 56 18.98 31.26 -20.13
C PRO A 56 19.87 30.22 -19.45
N GLN A 57 21.05 29.96 -20.02
CA GLN A 57 22.02 29.03 -19.42
C GLN A 57 22.53 29.51 -18.05
N SER A 58 22.45 30.82 -17.78
CA SER A 58 22.81 31.42 -16.49
C SER A 58 21.85 31.08 -15.35
N TYR A 59 20.65 30.55 -15.63
CA TYR A 59 19.72 30.17 -14.58
C TYR A 59 20.22 28.93 -13.84
N SER A 60 20.20 29.02 -12.51
CA SER A 60 20.46 27.88 -11.63
C SER A 60 19.34 26.84 -11.78
N ILE A 61 19.65 25.56 -11.54
CA ILE A 61 18.66 24.48 -11.61
C ILE A 61 17.54 24.72 -10.60
N SER A 62 17.87 25.19 -9.39
CA SER A 62 16.86 25.56 -8.38
C SER A 62 15.86 26.60 -8.89
N ARG A 63 16.33 27.63 -9.60
CA ARG A 63 15.45 28.63 -10.21
C ARG A 63 14.56 28.00 -11.29
N LEU A 64 15.13 27.19 -12.18
CA LEU A 64 14.37 26.49 -13.22
C LEU A 64 13.25 25.63 -12.62
N CYS A 65 13.55 24.84 -11.58
CA CYS A 65 12.56 23.98 -10.94
C CYS A 65 11.45 24.77 -10.23
N THR A 66 11.80 25.92 -9.63
CA THR A 66 10.83 26.76 -8.90
C THR A 66 9.91 27.52 -9.86
N GLU A 67 10.42 27.99 -10.99
CA GLU A 67 9.64 28.73 -11.99
C GLU A 67 8.71 27.81 -12.81
N ASP A 68 9.06 26.54 -13.02
CA ASP A 68 8.24 25.57 -13.74
C ASP A 68 8.19 24.18 -13.07
N PRO A 69 7.49 24.08 -11.93
CA PRO A 69 7.35 22.83 -11.18
C PRO A 69 6.50 21.78 -11.89
N VAL A 70 5.60 22.22 -12.79
CA VAL A 70 4.72 21.34 -13.57
C VAL A 70 5.59 20.50 -14.52
N SER A 71 6.50 21.14 -15.23
CA SER A 71 7.45 20.43 -16.10
C SER A 71 8.42 19.54 -15.33
N VAL A 72 8.86 19.94 -14.13
CA VAL A 72 9.67 19.07 -13.26
C VAL A 72 8.92 17.78 -12.93
N SER A 73 7.69 17.88 -12.40
CA SER A 73 6.92 16.70 -11.99
C SER A 73 6.60 15.80 -13.19
N ARG A 74 6.28 16.39 -14.33
CA ARG A 74 6.02 15.66 -15.58
C ARG A 74 7.26 14.91 -16.06
N GLN A 75 8.41 15.56 -16.11
CA GLN A 75 9.67 14.93 -16.54
C GLN A 75 10.09 13.82 -15.58
N PHE A 76 9.95 14.03 -14.28
CA PHE A 76 10.20 13.01 -13.27
C PHE A 76 9.29 11.79 -13.47
N SER A 77 8.01 12.01 -13.75
CA SER A 77 7.04 10.94 -14.01
C SER A 77 7.36 10.15 -15.27
N TYR A 78 7.81 10.81 -16.34
CA TYR A 78 8.26 10.10 -17.56
C TYR A 78 9.51 9.27 -17.30
N LYS A 79 10.54 9.87 -16.68
CA LYS A 79 11.77 9.16 -16.30
C LYS A 79 11.45 7.92 -15.47
N PHE A 80 10.56 8.06 -14.48
CA PHE A 80 10.13 6.93 -13.67
C PHE A 80 9.38 5.87 -14.46
N LYS A 81 8.39 6.24 -15.29
CA LYS A 81 7.61 5.28 -16.10
C LYS A 81 8.53 4.47 -17.02
N ASP A 82 9.50 5.10 -17.67
CA ASP A 82 10.46 4.43 -18.53
C ASP A 82 11.41 3.52 -17.73
N PHE A 83 11.97 4.04 -16.63
CA PHE A 83 12.83 3.26 -15.74
C PHE A 83 12.10 2.03 -15.19
N PHE A 84 10.88 2.20 -14.70
CA PHE A 84 10.09 1.12 -14.12
C PHE A 84 9.72 0.07 -15.18
N ASN A 85 9.16 0.50 -16.31
CA ASN A 85 8.70 -0.44 -17.34
C ASN A 85 9.86 -1.16 -18.02
N ILE A 86 10.94 -0.47 -18.35
CA ILE A 86 12.06 -1.04 -19.10
C ILE A 86 13.00 -1.78 -18.15
N VAL A 87 13.50 -1.12 -17.10
CA VAL A 87 14.57 -1.65 -16.26
C VAL A 87 14.03 -2.65 -15.24
N ILE A 88 12.93 -2.32 -14.54
CA ILE A 88 12.38 -3.16 -13.48
C ILE A 88 11.53 -4.30 -14.06
N LEU A 89 10.56 -3.99 -14.93
CA LEU A 89 9.61 -5.00 -15.43
C LEU A 89 10.16 -5.81 -16.61
N GLN A 90 10.59 -5.17 -17.70
CA GLN A 90 11.00 -5.88 -18.93
C GLN A 90 12.37 -6.55 -18.80
N ARG A 91 13.37 -5.84 -18.25
CA ARG A 91 14.73 -6.38 -18.08
C ARG A 91 14.89 -7.22 -16.82
N GLY A 92 13.96 -7.10 -15.86
CA GLY A 92 13.96 -7.92 -14.65
C GLY A 92 15.23 -7.78 -13.82
N VAL A 93 15.79 -6.57 -13.69
CA VAL A 93 17.08 -6.34 -12.98
C VAL A 93 17.04 -6.83 -11.52
N LEU A 94 15.86 -6.80 -10.89
CA LEU A 94 15.64 -7.32 -9.53
C LEU A 94 15.07 -8.75 -9.50
N GLY A 95 14.94 -9.41 -10.65
CA GLY A 95 14.18 -10.63 -10.87
C GLY A 95 12.88 -10.38 -11.65
N LYS A 96 12.20 -11.46 -12.04
CA LYS A 96 10.91 -11.39 -12.73
C LYS A 96 9.83 -10.94 -11.76
N VAL A 97 9.22 -9.78 -12.03
CA VAL A 97 8.16 -9.19 -11.20
C VAL A 97 6.82 -9.81 -11.57
N GLU A 98 6.16 -10.47 -10.62
CA GLU A 98 4.80 -11.00 -10.81
C GLU A 98 3.74 -9.95 -10.52
N GLN A 99 3.91 -9.23 -9.41
CA GLN A 99 2.98 -8.19 -8.96
C GLN A 99 3.76 -6.98 -8.45
N TYR A 100 3.14 -5.80 -8.54
CA TYR A 100 3.70 -4.58 -7.99
C TYR A 100 2.63 -3.61 -7.50
N TYR A 101 3.02 -2.77 -6.55
CA TYR A 101 2.32 -1.56 -6.16
C TYR A 101 3.32 -0.40 -6.10
N VAL A 102 2.92 0.76 -6.58
CA VAL A 102 3.73 1.99 -6.57
C VAL A 102 2.87 3.10 -5.98
N LYS A 103 3.39 3.85 -5.00
CA LYS A 103 2.86 5.14 -4.56
C LYS A 103 3.82 6.25 -4.98
N LYS A 104 3.28 7.36 -5.50
CA LYS A 104 3.99 8.64 -5.59
C LYS A 104 3.66 9.44 -4.34
N GLU A 105 4.67 9.67 -3.53
CA GLU A 105 4.59 10.39 -2.25
C GLU A 105 5.17 11.79 -2.40
N TYR A 106 4.59 12.77 -1.72
CA TYR A 106 5.06 14.15 -1.74
C TYR A 106 5.42 14.53 -0.32
N GLN A 107 6.71 14.67 -0.07
CA GLN A 107 7.14 15.27 1.19
C GLN A 107 6.61 16.70 1.22
N MET A 108 5.97 17.14 2.30
CA MET A 108 5.15 18.36 2.37
C MET A 108 5.86 19.66 1.92
N ARG A 109 7.18 19.66 1.63
CA ARG A 109 7.93 20.75 0.98
C ARG A 109 9.02 20.28 -0.01
N GLY A 110 9.08 19.00 -0.33
CA GLY A 110 10.18 18.36 -1.07
C GLY A 110 9.78 17.80 -2.43
N ALA A 111 10.76 17.22 -3.11
CA ALA A 111 10.57 16.51 -4.36
C ALA A 111 9.67 15.27 -4.19
N PRO A 112 8.93 14.86 -5.23
CA PRO A 112 8.19 13.62 -5.18
C PRO A 112 9.11 12.40 -5.10
N HIS A 113 8.66 11.37 -4.37
CA HIS A 113 9.31 10.08 -4.22
C HIS A 113 8.41 8.96 -4.71
N TYR A 114 9.00 7.85 -5.16
CA TYR A 114 8.25 6.62 -5.44
C TYR A 114 8.55 5.57 -4.41
N HIS A 115 7.50 5.05 -3.77
CA HIS A 115 7.53 3.88 -2.90
C HIS A 115 6.96 2.69 -3.64
N ILE A 116 7.72 1.61 -3.72
CA ILE A 116 7.46 0.50 -4.63
C ILE A 116 7.51 -0.81 -3.86
N LEU A 117 6.44 -1.59 -3.94
CA LEU A 117 6.39 -2.99 -3.51
C LEU A 117 6.48 -3.90 -4.73
N LEU A 118 7.37 -4.88 -4.66
CA LEU A 118 7.59 -5.87 -5.72
C LEU A 118 7.43 -7.29 -5.17
N TRP A 119 6.61 -8.10 -5.83
CA TRP A 119 6.57 -9.56 -5.65
C TRP A 119 7.41 -10.18 -6.75
N ILE A 120 8.55 -10.76 -6.37
CA ILE A 120 9.50 -11.38 -7.29
C ILE A 120 9.21 -12.88 -7.35
N GLU A 121 9.10 -13.41 -8.57
CA GLU A 121 8.88 -14.83 -8.83
C GLU A 121 9.97 -15.69 -8.18
N ASN A 122 9.58 -16.76 -7.48
CA ASN A 122 10.46 -17.71 -6.82
C ASN A 122 11.48 -17.10 -5.83
N ALA A 123 11.18 -15.93 -5.25
CA ALA A 123 12.03 -15.37 -4.21
C ALA A 123 11.93 -16.17 -2.90
N PRO A 124 13.05 -16.47 -2.23
CA PRO A 124 13.03 -17.14 -0.94
C PRO A 124 12.40 -16.24 0.13
N VAL A 125 11.86 -16.83 1.20
CA VAL A 125 11.11 -16.15 2.27
C VAL A 125 11.70 -16.49 3.64
N VAL A 126 11.91 -15.46 4.47
CA VAL A 126 12.43 -15.64 5.84
C VAL A 126 11.43 -16.42 6.69
N GLY A 127 11.90 -17.48 7.35
CA GLY A 127 11.09 -18.38 8.17
C GLY A 127 10.38 -19.50 7.40
N ILE A 128 10.60 -19.59 6.08
CA ILE A 128 10.17 -20.70 5.22
C ILE A 128 11.40 -21.39 4.63
N ASP A 129 12.23 -20.62 3.91
CA ASP A 129 13.38 -21.13 3.17
C ASP A 129 14.66 -21.09 4.00
N ARG A 130 15.72 -21.73 3.49
CA ARG A 130 17.01 -21.80 4.18
C ARG A 130 17.65 -20.40 4.28
N PRO A 131 18.24 -20.02 5.43
CA PRO A 131 18.90 -18.73 5.59
C PRO A 131 19.96 -18.45 4.53
N GLU A 132 20.68 -19.46 4.05
CA GLU A 132 21.71 -19.32 3.03
C GLU A 132 21.14 -18.90 1.67
N GLU A 133 19.97 -19.45 1.30
CA GLU A 133 19.26 -19.12 0.06
C GLU A 133 18.74 -17.68 0.11
N VAL A 134 18.16 -17.28 1.25
CA VAL A 134 17.72 -15.88 1.48
C VAL A 134 18.91 -14.91 1.45
N CYS A 135 20.00 -15.23 2.15
CA CYS A 135 21.21 -14.42 2.17
C CYS A 135 21.78 -14.22 0.75
N SER A 136 21.88 -15.30 -0.02
CA SER A 136 22.35 -15.26 -1.41
C SER A 136 21.47 -14.37 -2.28
N PHE A 137 20.15 -14.51 -2.17
CA PHE A 137 19.19 -13.68 -2.90
C PHE A 137 19.33 -12.19 -2.60
N ILE A 138 19.52 -11.84 -1.31
CA ILE A 138 19.73 -10.46 -0.86
C ILE A 138 21.06 -9.92 -1.40
N GLN A 139 22.16 -10.66 -1.25
CA GLN A 139 23.49 -10.20 -1.64
C GLN A 139 23.64 -10.00 -3.16
N ASP A 140 22.91 -10.76 -3.97
CA ASP A 140 22.87 -10.61 -5.43
C ASP A 140 22.22 -9.28 -5.86
N ARG A 141 21.33 -8.71 -5.03
CA ARG A 141 20.50 -7.54 -5.39
C ARG A 141 20.82 -6.28 -4.61
N ILE A 142 21.26 -6.42 -3.36
CA ILE A 142 21.33 -5.33 -2.38
C ILE A 142 22.73 -5.26 -1.78
N THR A 143 23.31 -4.07 -1.80
CA THR A 143 24.61 -3.80 -1.19
C THR A 143 24.62 -2.44 -0.51
N CYS A 144 25.57 -2.25 0.41
CA CYS A 144 25.94 -0.95 0.95
C CYS A 144 27.44 -0.65 0.71
N HIS A 145 28.09 -1.43 -0.16
CA HIS A 145 29.51 -1.33 -0.44
C HIS A 145 29.85 -0.02 -1.15
N ILE A 146 30.98 0.60 -0.79
CA ILE A 146 31.57 1.71 -1.57
C ILE A 146 32.63 1.09 -2.49
N PRO A 147 32.41 1.06 -3.82
CA PRO A 147 33.38 0.48 -4.75
C PRO A 147 34.70 1.25 -4.73
N ASP A 148 35.80 0.59 -5.10
CA ASP A 148 37.10 1.25 -5.21
C ASP A 148 37.11 2.33 -6.32
N SER A 149 37.69 3.49 -6.02
CA SER A 149 37.68 4.65 -6.90
C SER A 149 38.54 4.48 -8.16
N ASN A 150 39.50 3.56 -8.16
CA ASN A 150 40.35 3.28 -9.32
C ASN A 150 39.68 2.28 -10.28
N THR A 151 38.92 1.33 -9.74
CA THR A 151 38.27 0.28 -10.54
C THR A 151 36.85 0.64 -10.99
N SER A 152 36.12 1.45 -10.21
CA SER A 152 34.74 1.85 -10.50
C SER A 152 34.48 3.31 -10.09
N PRO A 153 35.18 4.28 -10.71
CA PRO A 153 35.11 5.70 -10.33
C PRO A 153 33.69 6.25 -10.39
N ASP A 154 32.92 5.92 -11.44
CA ASP A 154 31.55 6.40 -11.60
C ASP A 154 30.63 5.92 -10.48
N LEU A 155 30.69 4.63 -10.13
CA LEU A 155 29.82 4.09 -9.07
C LEU A 155 30.28 4.57 -7.69
N ASN A 156 31.59 4.66 -7.45
CA ASN A 156 32.14 5.26 -6.24
C ASN A 156 31.60 6.69 -6.05
N PHE A 157 31.65 7.51 -7.10
CA PHE A 157 31.09 8.86 -7.10
C PHE A 157 29.59 8.87 -6.80
N LEU A 158 28.80 8.02 -7.47
CA LEU A 158 27.36 7.97 -7.25
C LEU A 158 26.98 7.53 -5.82
N VAL A 159 27.69 6.54 -5.27
CA VAL A 159 27.44 6.05 -3.90
C VAL A 159 27.80 7.13 -2.88
N THR A 160 29.00 7.70 -3.01
CA THR A 160 29.46 8.76 -2.10
C THR A 160 28.60 10.03 -2.17
N LYS A 161 28.06 10.35 -3.36
CA LYS A 161 27.17 11.48 -3.58
C LYS A 161 25.75 11.24 -3.07
N TYR A 162 25.11 10.15 -3.49
CA TYR A 162 23.66 9.96 -3.31
C TYR A 162 23.30 9.03 -2.17
N GLN A 163 24.15 8.09 -1.76
CA GLN A 163 23.81 7.02 -0.80
C GLN A 163 24.36 7.25 0.61
N MET A 164 25.18 8.28 0.80
CA MET A 164 25.75 8.61 2.11
C MET A 164 24.75 9.37 2.98
N HIS A 165 24.24 8.71 4.02
CA HIS A 165 23.35 9.32 4.99
C HIS A 165 24.08 10.33 5.88
N LYS A 166 23.59 11.57 5.82
CA LYS A 166 24.01 12.65 6.71
C LYS A 166 22.85 12.98 7.64
N CYS A 167 23.10 12.85 8.95
CA CYS A 167 22.03 13.10 9.91
C CYS A 167 21.64 14.58 9.91
N SER A 168 20.41 14.86 9.51
CA SER A 168 19.75 16.16 9.62
C SER A 168 18.99 16.27 10.96
N LYS A 169 18.31 17.40 11.21
CA LYS A 169 17.42 17.53 12.38
C LYS A 169 16.32 16.48 12.34
N TYR A 170 15.78 16.24 11.15
CA TYR A 170 14.71 15.28 10.91
C TYR A 170 14.99 13.88 11.50
N CYS A 171 16.16 13.32 11.22
CA CYS A 171 16.43 11.95 11.64
C CYS A 171 16.99 11.84 13.07
N LYS A 172 17.33 12.95 13.74
CA LYS A 172 17.96 12.93 15.06
C LYS A 172 16.89 12.98 16.14
N GLN A 173 16.77 11.90 16.90
CA GLN A 173 15.88 11.80 18.04
C GLN A 173 16.69 11.79 19.33
N ASN A 174 16.19 12.46 20.37
CA ASN A 174 16.78 12.40 21.70
C ASN A 174 16.06 11.32 22.50
N ILE A 175 16.75 10.21 22.76
CA ILE A 175 16.20 9.07 23.47
C ILE A 175 16.71 9.11 24.91
N LYS A 176 15.79 8.98 25.86
CA LYS A 176 16.14 8.85 27.28
C LYS A 176 16.60 7.42 27.55
N VAL A 177 17.87 7.26 27.86
CA VAL A 177 18.47 5.99 28.27
C VAL A 177 18.83 6.14 29.73
N SER A 178 18.01 5.56 30.61
CA SER A 178 18.17 5.68 32.07
C SER A 178 18.05 7.14 32.55
N LYS A 179 19.11 7.73 33.13
CA LYS A 179 19.13 9.14 33.59
C LYS A 179 19.71 10.13 32.57
N THR A 180 20.05 9.68 31.36
CA THR A 180 20.76 10.49 30.36
C THR A 180 20.00 10.52 29.04
N TYR A 181 20.11 11.62 28.30
CA TYR A 181 19.57 11.74 26.94
C TYR A 181 20.70 11.49 25.93
N VAL A 182 20.45 10.62 24.96
CA VAL A 182 21.38 10.31 23.88
C VAL A 182 20.70 10.65 22.55
N SER A 183 21.39 11.39 21.69
CA SER A 183 20.91 11.65 20.33
C SER A 183 21.19 10.42 19.45
N ARG A 184 20.15 9.81 18.89
CA ARG A 184 20.23 8.66 17.98
C ARG A 184 19.58 8.99 16.64
N CYS A 185 20.11 8.42 15.57
CA CYS A 185 19.44 8.47 14.28
C CYS A 185 18.27 7.49 14.28
N ARG A 186 17.07 7.94 13.91
CA ARG A 186 15.89 7.07 13.77
C ARG A 186 16.08 5.97 12.71
N PHE A 187 17.00 6.16 11.76
CA PHE A 187 17.39 5.15 10.75
C PHE A 187 18.55 4.26 11.17
N ASP A 188 18.89 4.27 12.46
CA ASP A 188 19.95 3.44 13.03
C ASP A 188 21.34 3.71 12.44
N PHE A 189 21.59 4.94 11.96
CA PHE A 189 22.92 5.38 11.55
C PHE A 189 23.74 5.94 12.71
N PRO A 190 25.06 5.65 12.79
CA PRO A 190 25.80 4.71 11.94
C PRO A 190 25.39 3.26 12.22
N ARG A 191 25.16 2.49 11.14
CA ARG A 191 24.75 1.09 11.25
C ARG A 191 25.96 0.21 11.61
N PRO A 192 25.78 -0.91 12.32
CA PRO A 192 26.88 -1.71 12.84
C PRO A 192 27.77 -2.30 11.73
N VAL A 193 29.06 -2.37 12.00
CA VAL A 193 30.06 -3.10 11.18
C VAL A 193 29.77 -4.60 11.28
N ARG A 194 29.86 -5.29 10.15
CA ARG A 194 29.57 -6.73 10.02
C ARG A 194 30.49 -7.35 8.96
N ASP A 195 31.10 -8.48 9.28
CA ASP A 195 32.00 -9.19 8.34
C ASP A 195 31.24 -10.00 7.27
N SER A 196 30.00 -10.37 7.56
CA SER A 196 29.09 -11.12 6.69
C SER A 196 27.64 -10.60 6.80
N ILE A 197 26.79 -11.01 5.86
CA ILE A 197 25.34 -10.83 5.96
C ILE A 197 24.79 -11.70 7.11
N CYS A 198 23.85 -11.16 7.87
CA CYS A 198 23.12 -11.92 8.88
C CYS A 198 21.61 -11.68 8.76
N ILE A 199 20.83 -12.75 8.90
CA ILE A 199 19.38 -12.69 9.02
C ILE A 199 19.05 -12.81 10.51
N ASN A 200 18.18 -11.93 10.99
CA ASN A 200 17.68 -11.96 12.35
C ASN A 200 16.33 -12.67 12.40
N ASP A 201 16.01 -13.18 13.58
CA ASP A 201 14.66 -13.67 13.87
C ASP A 201 13.62 -12.54 13.70
N VAL A 202 12.51 -12.84 13.04
CA VAL A 202 11.48 -11.85 12.67
C VAL A 202 10.80 -11.29 13.92
N GLU A 203 10.46 -12.14 14.89
CA GLU A 203 9.74 -11.73 16.10
C GLU A 203 10.62 -10.83 16.98
N ASN A 204 11.89 -11.20 17.17
CA ASN A 204 12.85 -10.39 17.89
C ASN A 204 13.14 -9.07 17.16
N SER A 205 13.31 -9.10 15.85
CA SER A 205 13.49 -7.90 15.01
C SER A 205 12.33 -6.92 15.20
N LEU A 206 11.11 -7.43 15.17
CA LEU A 206 9.89 -6.65 15.38
C LEU A 206 9.71 -6.18 16.82
N LYS A 207 10.24 -6.87 17.85
CA LYS A 207 10.19 -6.38 19.25
C LYS A 207 11.24 -5.32 19.52
N SER A 208 12.48 -5.57 19.10
CA SER A 208 13.64 -4.73 19.41
C SER A 208 13.91 -3.61 18.40
N CYS A 209 13.06 -3.44 17.39
CA CYS A 209 13.25 -2.50 16.27
C CYS A 209 14.51 -2.79 15.45
N ASN A 210 15.02 -4.02 15.48
CA ASN A 210 16.19 -4.40 14.68
C ASN A 210 15.77 -4.79 13.27
N LYS A 211 16.63 -4.53 12.29
CA LYS A 211 16.38 -4.97 10.92
C LYS A 211 16.30 -6.48 10.84
N ILE A 212 15.44 -7.01 9.97
CA ILE A 212 15.37 -8.46 9.71
C ILE A 212 16.64 -9.03 9.07
N TYR A 213 17.47 -8.17 8.46
CA TYR A 213 18.81 -8.55 8.05
C TYR A 213 19.77 -7.36 8.18
N TYR A 214 21.05 -7.66 8.31
CA TYR A 214 22.13 -6.70 8.17
C TYR A 214 23.09 -7.16 7.08
N LEU A 215 23.44 -6.25 6.17
CA LEU A 215 24.46 -6.50 5.15
C LEU A 215 25.86 -6.48 5.77
N LYS A 216 26.80 -7.17 5.10
CA LYS A 216 28.23 -6.98 5.32
C LYS A 216 28.57 -5.49 5.15
N ARG A 217 29.31 -4.93 6.10
CA ARG A 217 29.57 -3.49 6.18
C ARG A 217 30.89 -3.24 6.91
N ASN A 218 31.79 -2.47 6.31
CA ASN A 218 33.00 -1.98 6.97
C ASN A 218 32.79 -0.59 7.61
N GLU A 219 33.81 -0.09 8.30
CA GLU A 219 33.78 1.20 9.01
C GLU A 219 33.46 2.41 8.10
N LYS A 220 33.85 2.36 6.82
CA LYS A 220 33.59 3.45 5.86
C LYS A 220 32.13 3.42 5.35
N GLU A 221 31.47 2.28 5.44
CA GLU A 221 30.14 2.01 4.90
C GLU A 221 29.02 2.14 5.93
N VAL A 222 29.35 2.49 7.18
CA VAL A 222 28.38 2.58 8.28
C VAL A 222 27.30 3.62 8.06
N ARG A 223 27.46 4.51 7.09
CA ARG A 223 26.47 5.54 6.72
C ARG A 223 25.90 5.36 5.31
N VAL A 224 26.18 4.24 4.65
CA VAL A 224 25.68 3.99 3.28
C VAL A 224 24.30 3.33 3.38
N ASN A 225 23.33 3.89 2.66
CA ASN A 225 22.00 3.29 2.43
C ASN A 225 22.12 1.98 1.65
N ASP A 226 21.05 1.17 1.66
CA ASP A 226 21.06 -0.10 0.96
C ASP A 226 20.59 0.14 -0.48
N TYR A 227 21.38 -0.23 -1.48
CA TYR A 227 21.11 0.11 -2.88
C TYR A 227 21.41 -1.06 -3.83
N ASN A 228 20.92 -0.96 -5.07
CA ASN A 228 21.35 -1.83 -6.17
C ASN A 228 22.32 -1.05 -7.09
N PRO A 229 23.53 -1.59 -7.39
CA PRO A 229 24.53 -0.89 -8.19
C PRO A 229 24.08 -0.47 -9.59
N LEU A 230 23.34 -1.33 -10.30
CA LEU A 230 22.88 -1.05 -11.65
C LEU A 230 21.75 0.00 -11.62
N LEU A 231 20.80 -0.16 -10.69
CA LEU A 231 19.72 0.81 -10.53
C LEU A 231 20.25 2.19 -10.18
N LEU A 232 21.23 2.31 -9.28
CA LEU A 232 21.84 3.59 -8.92
C LEU A 232 22.53 4.26 -10.12
N LYS A 233 23.25 3.50 -10.95
CA LYS A 233 23.90 4.01 -12.18
C LYS A 233 22.91 4.62 -13.17
N LEU A 234 21.75 3.97 -13.31
CA LEU A 234 20.71 4.37 -14.25
C LEU A 234 19.81 5.49 -13.68
N TRP A 235 19.48 5.42 -12.40
CA TRP A 235 18.57 6.36 -11.74
C TRP A 235 19.25 7.69 -11.39
N ARG A 236 20.48 7.64 -10.88
CA ARG A 236 21.33 8.79 -10.49
C ARG A 236 20.68 9.73 -9.47
N ALA A 237 19.97 9.16 -8.51
CA ALA A 237 19.45 9.86 -7.34
C ALA A 237 19.50 8.91 -6.12
N ASN A 238 19.15 9.42 -4.94
CA ASN A 238 19.03 8.57 -3.76
C ASN A 238 17.98 7.47 -4.00
N MET A 239 18.26 6.30 -3.47
CA MET A 239 17.37 5.15 -3.49
C MET A 239 17.62 4.33 -2.24
N ASP A 240 16.62 3.57 -1.83
CA ASP A 240 16.79 2.59 -0.77
C ASP A 240 16.07 1.31 -1.18
N LEU A 241 16.78 0.18 -1.18
CA LEU A 241 16.28 -1.12 -1.58
C LEU A 241 16.37 -2.07 -0.39
N GLN A 242 15.21 -2.55 0.06
CA GLN A 242 15.10 -3.44 1.20
C GLN A 242 14.44 -4.76 0.81
N TYR A 243 14.94 -5.85 1.36
CA TYR A 243 14.26 -7.14 1.33
C TYR A 243 13.27 -7.21 2.50
N ILE A 244 12.02 -7.60 2.26
CA ILE A 244 10.94 -7.58 3.27
C ILE A 244 10.10 -8.87 3.31
N ALA A 245 10.43 -9.88 2.50
CA ALA A 245 9.68 -11.14 2.46
C ALA A 245 9.90 -12.00 3.71
N GLU A 246 8.83 -12.15 4.49
CA GLU A 246 8.81 -12.97 5.71
C GLU A 246 7.48 -13.67 5.96
N ARG A 247 7.52 -14.82 6.64
CA ARG A 247 6.40 -15.77 6.79
C ARG A 247 5.17 -15.21 7.52
N SER A 248 5.36 -14.37 8.51
CA SER A 248 4.32 -13.89 9.43
C SER A 248 3.46 -12.76 8.88
N LEU A 249 3.86 -12.13 7.76
CA LEU A 249 3.22 -10.94 7.17
C LEU A 249 3.20 -9.68 8.07
N SER A 250 3.80 -9.73 9.25
CA SER A 250 3.85 -8.63 10.22
C SER A 250 4.58 -7.41 9.66
N LEU A 251 5.72 -7.60 8.99
CA LEU A 251 6.42 -6.50 8.31
C LEU A 251 5.60 -5.95 7.15
N THR A 252 4.86 -6.83 6.49
CA THR A 252 4.05 -6.46 5.34
C THR A 252 2.87 -5.59 5.74
N GLU A 253 2.20 -5.91 6.86
CA GLU A 253 1.16 -5.06 7.44
C GLU A 253 1.71 -3.68 7.83
N PHE A 254 2.92 -3.62 8.39
CA PHE A 254 3.62 -2.37 8.67
C PHE A 254 3.87 -1.55 7.40
N VAL A 255 4.53 -2.15 6.40
CA VAL A 255 4.87 -1.49 5.13
C VAL A 255 3.61 -1.00 4.43
N THR A 256 2.52 -1.76 4.49
CA THR A 256 1.24 -1.39 3.89
C THR A 256 0.66 -0.13 4.50
N GLY A 257 0.68 0.01 5.83
CA GLY A 257 0.27 1.23 6.51
C GLY A 257 1.07 2.45 6.05
N TYR A 258 2.37 2.26 5.85
CA TYR A 258 3.27 3.31 5.40
C TYR A 258 3.04 3.72 3.93
N VAL A 259 3.08 2.78 2.98
CA VAL A 259 2.93 3.08 1.54
C VAL A 259 1.51 3.48 1.11
N THR A 260 0.59 3.52 2.07
CA THR A 260 -0.78 4.00 1.90
C THR A 260 -1.16 5.05 2.95
N LYS A 261 -0.17 5.64 3.64
CA LYS A 261 -0.39 6.79 4.52
C LYS A 261 -0.84 7.97 3.66
N ALA A 262 -1.86 8.66 4.14
CA ALA A 262 -2.29 9.92 3.57
C ALA A 262 -1.38 11.06 4.04
N GLU A 263 -1.28 12.11 3.23
CA GLU A 263 -0.60 13.33 3.65
C GLU A 263 -1.32 13.95 4.86
N LYS A 264 -0.56 14.49 5.81
CA LYS A 264 -1.12 15.07 7.04
C LYS A 264 -2.12 16.18 6.67
N SER A 265 -3.28 16.16 7.32
CA SER A 265 -4.29 17.21 7.20
C SER A 265 -4.76 17.58 8.60
N HIS A 266 -4.92 18.87 8.90
CA HIS A 266 -5.38 19.38 10.20
C HIS A 266 -6.89 19.15 10.42
N ALA A 267 -7.38 17.94 10.18
CA ALA A 267 -8.79 17.62 10.09
C ALA A 267 -9.44 17.24 11.43
N GLN A 268 -8.65 16.83 12.44
CA GLN A 268 -9.17 16.42 13.75
C GLN A 268 -9.94 17.54 14.44
N ASP A 269 -9.47 18.79 14.35
CA ASP A 269 -10.10 19.96 15.02
C ASP A 269 -11.43 20.41 14.37
N LEU A 270 -11.84 19.79 13.25
CA LEU A 270 -12.97 20.27 12.43
C LEU A 270 -14.33 19.68 12.82
N TRP A 271 -14.36 18.59 13.58
CA TRP A 271 -15.59 17.85 13.88
C TRP A 271 -16.47 18.55 14.91
N ASP A 272 -15.85 19.24 15.87
CA ASP A 272 -16.55 19.90 16.98
C ASP A 272 -17.29 21.19 16.56
N GLU A 273 -16.97 21.75 15.39
CA GLU A 273 -17.53 23.02 14.91
C GLU A 273 -18.72 22.90 13.94
N VAL A 274 -19.17 21.69 13.60
CA VAL A 274 -20.29 21.50 12.67
C VAL A 274 -21.62 21.58 13.42
N SER A 275 -22.37 22.67 13.23
CA SER A 275 -23.66 22.89 13.88
C SER A 275 -24.60 21.68 13.76
N SER A 276 -25.07 21.17 14.90
CA SER A 276 -26.02 20.07 14.99
C SER A 276 -27.40 20.41 14.41
N CYS A 277 -27.67 21.70 14.19
CA CYS A 277 -28.95 22.22 13.70
C CYS A 277 -29.04 22.32 12.17
N ASP A 278 -27.94 22.14 11.44
CA ASP A 278 -27.95 22.12 9.97
C ASP A 278 -28.55 20.81 9.43
N ASN A 279 -29.25 20.87 8.29
CA ASN A 279 -29.64 19.65 7.59
C ASN A 279 -28.40 18.85 7.13
N ILE A 280 -28.58 17.54 6.94
CA ILE A 280 -27.47 16.62 6.66
C ILE A 280 -26.65 17.02 5.43
N TYR A 281 -27.28 17.57 4.40
CA TYR A 281 -26.59 18.03 3.20
C TYR A 281 -25.69 19.25 3.49
N SER A 282 -26.21 20.26 4.19
CA SER A 282 -25.45 21.44 4.60
C SER A 282 -24.25 21.07 5.48
N ARG A 283 -24.46 20.16 6.44
CA ARG A 283 -23.38 19.61 7.29
C ARG A 283 -22.30 18.93 6.45
N LEU A 284 -22.70 18.00 5.57
CA LEU A 284 -21.76 17.27 4.71
C LEU A 284 -21.01 18.20 3.75
N TRP A 285 -21.67 19.21 3.20
CA TRP A 285 -21.05 20.20 2.32
C TRP A 285 -20.04 21.09 3.06
N LYS A 286 -20.37 21.55 4.27
CA LYS A 286 -19.46 22.32 5.14
C LYS A 286 -18.24 21.49 5.55
N ILE A 287 -18.44 20.22 5.92
CA ILE A 287 -17.36 19.26 6.20
C ILE A 287 -16.48 19.09 4.97
N GLY A 288 -17.06 18.84 3.80
CA GLY A 288 -16.33 18.69 2.55
C GLY A 288 -15.47 19.92 2.22
N GLN A 289 -16.04 21.13 2.30
CA GLN A 289 -15.31 22.37 2.06
C GLN A 289 -14.17 22.60 3.07
N LYS A 290 -14.42 22.37 4.38
CA LYS A 290 -13.39 22.54 5.42
C LYS A 290 -12.23 21.56 5.22
N LEU A 291 -12.53 20.29 4.95
CA LEU A 291 -11.50 19.28 4.67
C LEU A 291 -10.65 19.61 3.45
N LEU A 292 -11.26 20.18 2.41
CA LEU A 292 -10.52 20.64 1.22
C LEU A 292 -9.65 21.86 1.49
N ARG A 293 -10.09 22.78 2.38
CA ARG A 293 -9.34 24.00 2.73
C ARG A 293 -8.22 23.75 3.75
N ALA A 294 -8.38 22.75 4.62
CA ALA A 294 -7.41 22.40 5.66
C ALA A 294 -6.24 21.56 5.12
N LYS A 295 -6.29 21.13 3.86
CA LYS A 295 -5.20 20.38 3.24
C LYS A 295 -4.20 21.36 2.63
N GLU A 296 -3.01 21.41 3.21
CA GLU A 296 -1.84 21.98 2.55
C GLU A 296 -1.32 21.00 1.49
N VAL A 297 -1.00 21.51 0.31
CA VAL A 297 -0.58 20.71 -0.85
C VAL A 297 0.73 21.30 -1.37
N GLY A 298 1.77 20.48 -1.44
CA GLY A 298 3.07 20.90 -1.98
C GLY A 298 2.97 21.22 -3.48
N LEU A 299 3.93 22.01 -3.99
CA LEU A 299 3.91 22.50 -5.38
C LEU A 299 3.82 21.37 -6.43
N TYR A 300 4.56 20.27 -6.23
CA TYR A 300 4.53 19.11 -7.11
C TYR A 300 3.25 18.28 -6.95
N GLU A 301 2.73 18.13 -5.74
CA GLU A 301 1.44 17.45 -5.52
C GLU A 301 0.32 18.23 -6.21
N ALA A 302 0.29 19.56 -6.07
CA ALA A 302 -0.68 20.41 -6.73
C ALA A 302 -0.61 20.28 -8.25
N SER A 303 0.61 20.25 -8.81
CA SER A 303 0.85 20.05 -10.23
C SER A 303 0.22 18.74 -10.72
N ASP A 304 0.46 17.63 -10.03
CA ASP A 304 -0.05 16.30 -10.43
C ASP A 304 -1.54 16.10 -10.16
N LEU A 305 -2.08 16.75 -9.13
CA LEU A 305 -3.52 16.78 -8.90
C LEU A 305 -4.23 17.49 -10.04
N LEU A 306 -3.75 18.68 -10.45
CA LEU A 306 -4.31 19.48 -11.54
C LEU A 306 -4.16 18.80 -12.91
N LEU A 307 -3.04 18.12 -13.16
CA LEU A 307 -2.81 17.40 -14.41
C LEU A 307 -3.53 16.04 -14.49
N GLY A 308 -4.18 15.59 -13.42
CA GLY A 308 -4.84 14.30 -13.42
C GLY A 308 -3.88 13.09 -13.35
N GLU A 309 -2.60 13.29 -13.03
CA GLU A 309 -1.60 12.22 -12.93
C GLU A 309 -1.96 11.21 -11.83
N SER A 310 -1.68 9.92 -12.00
CA SER A 310 -2.03 8.96 -10.94
C SER A 310 -1.09 9.08 -9.74
N LEU A 311 -1.65 9.04 -8.51
CA LEU A 311 -0.85 9.03 -7.27
C LEU A 311 -0.32 7.63 -6.92
N TYR A 312 -0.84 6.59 -7.57
CA TYR A 312 -0.38 5.22 -7.38
C TYR A 312 -0.55 4.39 -8.66
N MET A 313 0.12 3.25 -8.74
CA MET A 313 -0.03 2.26 -9.80
C MET A 313 0.01 0.86 -9.20
N LYS A 314 -0.64 -0.11 -9.85
CA LYS A 314 -0.62 -1.51 -9.43
C LYS A 314 -0.76 -2.43 -10.64
N SER A 315 -0.20 -3.64 -10.53
CA SER A 315 -0.25 -4.67 -11.58
C SER A 315 -1.63 -5.29 -11.78
N ILE A 316 -2.46 -5.31 -10.73
CA ILE A 316 -3.79 -5.94 -10.75
C ILE A 316 -4.93 -4.98 -10.38
N THR A 317 -6.06 -5.13 -11.06
CA THR A 317 -7.30 -4.43 -10.69
C THR A 317 -7.95 -5.16 -9.51
N VAL A 318 -8.29 -4.42 -8.45
CA VAL A 318 -8.98 -4.95 -7.28
C VAL A 318 -10.46 -4.56 -7.37
N GLN A 319 -11.36 -5.52 -7.21
CA GLN A 319 -12.80 -5.32 -7.33
C GLN A 319 -13.49 -5.66 -6.01
N TYR A 320 -14.15 -4.68 -5.37
CA TYR A 320 -14.84 -4.90 -4.11
C TYR A 320 -16.16 -5.68 -4.30
N VAL A 321 -16.38 -6.68 -3.45
CA VAL A 321 -17.58 -7.51 -3.35
C VAL A 321 -18.24 -7.27 -2.00
N ASN A 322 -19.53 -6.92 -2.02
CA ASN A 322 -20.28 -6.60 -0.82
C ASN A 322 -20.85 -7.85 -0.15
N VAL A 323 -20.07 -8.42 0.77
CA VAL A 323 -20.34 -9.71 1.44
C VAL A 323 -21.21 -9.61 2.71
N TYR A 324 -21.78 -8.44 3.02
CA TYR A 324 -22.75 -8.37 4.13
C TYR A 324 -23.99 -9.23 3.83
N LEU A 325 -24.66 -9.65 4.90
CA LEU A 325 -25.98 -10.29 4.84
C LEU A 325 -26.97 -9.46 3.99
N PRO A 326 -27.93 -10.10 3.31
CA PRO A 326 -28.86 -9.43 2.38
C PRO A 326 -29.50 -8.17 2.95
N HIS A 327 -29.99 -8.22 4.19
CA HIS A 327 -30.66 -7.10 4.85
C HIS A 327 -29.73 -5.95 5.27
N LYS A 328 -28.41 -6.18 5.33
CA LYS A 328 -27.37 -5.17 5.61
C LYS A 328 -26.71 -4.64 4.34
N ARG A 329 -26.95 -5.26 3.17
CA ARG A 329 -26.26 -4.96 1.93
C ARG A 329 -26.79 -3.68 1.29
N SER A 330 -25.90 -2.72 1.06
CA SER A 330 -26.22 -1.50 0.33
C SER A 330 -26.31 -1.75 -1.18
N ARG A 331 -27.29 -1.11 -1.83
CA ARG A 331 -27.54 -1.18 -3.28
C ARG A 331 -27.45 0.22 -3.90
N LYS A 332 -26.97 0.28 -5.15
CA LYS A 332 -26.85 1.55 -5.88
C LYS A 332 -28.18 1.91 -6.53
N ILE A 333 -28.82 2.97 -6.05
CA ILE A 333 -30.05 3.50 -6.63
C ILE A 333 -29.80 3.96 -8.09
N LYS A 334 -30.78 3.77 -8.99
CA LYS A 334 -30.77 4.31 -10.36
C LYS A 334 -30.67 5.85 -10.32
N ASN A 335 -30.13 6.45 -11.37
CA ASN A 335 -29.96 7.90 -11.39
C ASN A 335 -31.31 8.63 -11.39
N TYR A 336 -31.33 9.88 -10.93
CA TYR A 336 -32.56 10.66 -10.77
C TYR A 336 -33.35 10.77 -12.08
N SER A 337 -32.68 10.98 -13.21
CA SER A 337 -33.33 11.11 -14.52
C SER A 337 -34.02 9.84 -15.01
N TYR A 338 -33.56 8.66 -14.57
CA TYR A 338 -34.24 7.40 -14.85
C TYR A 338 -35.42 7.22 -13.88
N LEU A 339 -35.21 7.45 -12.59
CA LEU A 339 -36.26 7.31 -11.57
C LEU A 339 -37.49 8.17 -11.82
N THR A 340 -37.31 9.42 -12.29
CA THR A 340 -38.45 10.32 -12.56
C THR A 340 -39.33 9.87 -13.73
N LYS A 341 -38.79 9.00 -14.60
CA LYS A 341 -39.50 8.41 -15.75
C LYS A 341 -40.09 7.04 -15.42
N MET A 342 -39.76 6.47 -14.26
CA MET A 342 -40.29 5.18 -13.84
C MET A 342 -41.73 5.32 -13.37
N ASP A 343 -42.49 4.24 -13.53
CA ASP A 343 -43.79 4.13 -12.89
C ASP A 343 -43.66 4.26 -11.36
N ARG A 344 -44.56 5.03 -10.74
CA ARG A 344 -44.49 5.36 -9.30
C ARG A 344 -44.67 4.14 -8.39
N SER A 345 -45.26 3.04 -8.88
CA SER A 345 -45.42 1.80 -8.13
C SER A 345 -44.23 0.84 -8.27
N SER A 346 -43.30 1.12 -9.18
CA SER A 346 -42.15 0.24 -9.44
C SER A 346 -41.20 0.17 -8.24
N LYS A 347 -40.90 -1.05 -7.80
CA LYS A 347 -39.93 -1.32 -6.72
C LYS A 347 -38.51 -1.57 -7.24
N ASP A 348 -38.32 -1.62 -8.56
CA ASP A 348 -37.01 -1.85 -9.20
C ASP A 348 -36.21 -0.54 -9.33
N ILE A 349 -35.95 0.10 -8.19
CA ILE A 349 -35.28 1.41 -8.14
C ILE A 349 -33.75 1.31 -8.10
N PHE A 350 -33.19 0.10 -8.16
CA PHE A 350 -31.76 -0.17 -7.98
C PHE A 350 -31.09 -0.58 -9.29
N ASN A 351 -29.84 -0.19 -9.49
CA ASN A 351 -29.08 -0.66 -10.64
C ASN A 351 -28.80 -2.16 -10.49
N PRO A 352 -28.78 -2.91 -11.61
CA PRO A 352 -28.34 -4.28 -11.61
C PRO A 352 -26.96 -4.44 -10.96
N SER A 353 -26.80 -5.46 -10.13
CA SER A 353 -25.60 -5.75 -9.36
C SER A 353 -25.06 -7.13 -9.65
N ILE A 354 -23.75 -7.31 -9.55
CA ILE A 354 -23.11 -8.60 -9.82
C ILE A 354 -23.72 -9.72 -8.96
N ILE A 355 -24.04 -9.41 -7.70
CA ILE A 355 -24.51 -10.37 -6.71
C ILE A 355 -25.95 -10.81 -6.96
N GLU A 356 -26.85 -9.87 -7.27
CA GLU A 356 -28.29 -10.15 -7.31
C GLU A 356 -28.78 -10.43 -8.73
N ASP A 357 -28.14 -9.84 -9.73
CA ASP A 357 -28.61 -9.89 -11.10
C ASP A 357 -27.71 -10.76 -11.96
N PHE A 358 -26.40 -10.50 -11.98
CA PHE A 358 -25.53 -11.13 -12.99
C PHE A 358 -25.13 -12.55 -12.60
N TYR A 359 -24.69 -12.79 -11.37
CA TYR A 359 -24.18 -14.09 -10.94
C TYR A 359 -25.31 -15.15 -10.82
N PRO A 360 -26.48 -14.84 -10.24
CA PRO A 360 -27.62 -15.78 -10.18
C PRO A 360 -28.14 -16.22 -11.55
N THR A 361 -28.08 -15.34 -12.56
CA THR A 361 -28.55 -15.62 -13.92
C THR A 361 -27.43 -16.03 -14.87
N ARG A 362 -26.30 -16.51 -14.35
CA ARG A 362 -25.19 -16.99 -15.19
C ARG A 362 -25.61 -18.21 -16.04
N PRO A 363 -24.98 -18.46 -17.19
CA PRO A 363 -25.32 -19.63 -18.01
C PRO A 363 -24.97 -20.96 -17.33
N ASN A 364 -25.66 -22.03 -17.70
CA ASN A 364 -25.54 -23.35 -17.06
C ASN A 364 -24.14 -23.98 -17.20
N ASN A 365 -23.34 -23.57 -18.20
CA ASN A 365 -21.99 -24.08 -18.38
C ASN A 365 -20.99 -23.58 -17.32
N ILE A 366 -21.39 -22.63 -16.48
CA ILE A 366 -20.61 -22.12 -15.34
C ILE A 366 -21.40 -22.23 -14.02
N GLU A 367 -22.24 -23.27 -13.90
CA GLU A 367 -23.03 -23.53 -12.69
C GLU A 367 -22.14 -23.69 -11.45
N ASP A 368 -21.05 -24.44 -11.57
CA ASP A 368 -20.14 -24.76 -10.47
C ASP A 368 -19.15 -23.64 -10.13
N VAL A 369 -19.20 -22.50 -10.84
CA VAL A 369 -18.32 -21.36 -10.60
C VAL A 369 -18.83 -20.57 -9.41
N SER A 370 -17.97 -20.37 -8.42
CA SER A 370 -18.27 -19.57 -7.22
C SER A 370 -18.37 -18.07 -7.53
N LEU A 371 -18.96 -17.29 -6.62
CA LEU A 371 -19.07 -15.84 -6.79
C LEU A 371 -17.67 -15.19 -6.89
N TYR A 372 -16.71 -15.67 -6.10
CA TYR A 372 -15.33 -15.20 -6.12
C TYR A 372 -14.69 -15.41 -7.51
N GLU A 373 -14.75 -16.63 -8.03
CA GLU A 373 -14.21 -16.98 -9.36
C GLU A 373 -14.94 -16.26 -10.48
N PHE A 374 -16.25 -16.10 -10.35
CA PHE A 374 -17.05 -15.34 -11.29
C PHE A 374 -16.59 -13.88 -11.38
N VAL A 375 -16.44 -13.20 -10.23
CA VAL A 375 -15.94 -11.83 -10.19
C VAL A 375 -14.52 -11.75 -10.75
N ALA A 376 -13.64 -12.66 -10.33
CA ALA A 376 -12.22 -12.67 -10.71
C ALA A 376 -12.01 -12.84 -12.23
N ASN A 377 -12.76 -13.77 -12.85
CA ASN A 377 -12.45 -14.25 -14.19
C ASN A 377 -13.45 -13.82 -15.25
N ASN A 378 -14.70 -13.51 -14.88
CA ASN A 378 -15.77 -13.26 -15.85
C ASN A 378 -16.11 -11.77 -15.95
N LYS A 379 -16.42 -11.33 -17.17
CA LYS A 379 -17.02 -10.02 -17.44
C LYS A 379 -18.24 -10.19 -18.33
N PHE A 380 -19.27 -9.40 -18.04
CA PHE A 380 -20.44 -9.30 -18.93
C PHE A 380 -19.98 -8.91 -20.33
N ASP A 381 -20.53 -9.59 -21.34
CA ASP A 381 -20.26 -9.29 -22.74
C ASP A 381 -21.48 -8.63 -23.39
N LYS A 382 -22.57 -9.39 -23.50
CA LYS A 382 -23.81 -8.96 -24.15
C LYS A 382 -25.00 -9.79 -23.67
N ILE A 383 -26.18 -9.45 -24.15
CA ILE A 383 -27.37 -10.29 -24.06
C ILE A 383 -27.44 -11.08 -25.37
N GLY A 384 -27.52 -12.41 -25.28
CA GLY A 384 -27.64 -13.32 -26.42
C GLY A 384 -29.02 -13.24 -27.09
N GLU A 385 -29.16 -13.90 -28.23
CA GLU A 385 -30.41 -13.89 -29.01
C GLU A 385 -31.59 -14.53 -28.27
N ASN A 386 -31.29 -15.45 -27.35
CA ASN A 386 -32.26 -16.10 -26.45
C ASN A 386 -32.62 -15.24 -25.22
N GLY A 387 -32.06 -14.03 -25.09
CA GLY A 387 -32.26 -13.15 -23.93
C GLY A 387 -31.39 -13.47 -22.72
N GLU A 388 -30.53 -14.49 -22.79
CA GLU A 388 -29.60 -14.84 -21.71
C GLU A 388 -28.39 -13.90 -21.69
N ARG A 389 -27.81 -13.70 -20.51
CA ARG A 389 -26.59 -12.90 -20.38
C ARG A 389 -25.38 -13.76 -20.74
N GLU A 390 -24.61 -13.30 -21.72
CA GLU A 390 -23.34 -13.92 -22.10
C GLU A 390 -22.17 -13.27 -21.38
N TYR A 391 -21.21 -14.09 -20.99
CA TYR A 391 -20.00 -13.69 -20.27
C TYR A 391 -18.78 -14.17 -21.04
N LYS A 392 -17.72 -13.37 -20.97
CA LYS A 392 -16.40 -13.75 -21.49
C LYS A 392 -15.36 -13.73 -20.40
N LEU A 393 -14.36 -14.60 -20.54
CA LEU A 393 -13.18 -14.58 -19.70
C LEU A 393 -12.42 -13.27 -19.87
N ARG A 394 -11.89 -12.77 -18.76
CA ARG A 394 -11.03 -11.59 -18.75
C ARG A 394 -9.64 -11.98 -19.26
N SER A 395 -9.05 -11.10 -20.07
CA SER A 395 -7.65 -11.25 -20.49
C SER A 395 -6.67 -11.09 -19.32
N LYS A 396 -7.03 -10.29 -18.32
CA LYS A 396 -6.35 -10.19 -17.03
C LYS A 396 -7.40 -10.35 -15.92
N PRO A 397 -7.29 -11.39 -15.07
CA PRO A 397 -8.16 -11.52 -13.91
C PRO A 397 -8.12 -10.28 -13.01
N VAL A 398 -9.22 -10.04 -12.31
CA VAL A 398 -9.28 -9.04 -11.23
C VAL A 398 -9.15 -9.77 -9.90
N LEU A 399 -8.71 -9.05 -8.86
CA LEU A 399 -8.66 -9.57 -7.50
C LEU A 399 -9.94 -9.17 -6.75
N PRO A 400 -10.84 -10.10 -6.42
CA PRO A 400 -11.98 -9.81 -5.56
C PRO A 400 -11.50 -9.43 -4.16
N ASN A 401 -11.94 -8.27 -3.68
CA ASN A 401 -11.72 -7.81 -2.31
C ASN A 401 -13.05 -7.69 -1.57
N HIS A 402 -13.05 -7.82 -0.26
CA HIS A 402 -14.25 -7.78 0.55
C HIS A 402 -13.89 -7.35 1.98
N ARG A 403 -14.89 -6.93 2.77
CA ARG A 403 -14.69 -6.69 4.21
C ARG A 403 -14.15 -7.97 4.87
N LYS A 404 -13.09 -7.83 5.66
CA LYS A 404 -12.56 -8.90 6.49
C LYS A 404 -13.23 -8.78 7.86
N PHE A 405 -13.96 -9.80 8.25
CA PHE A 405 -14.58 -9.91 9.56
C PHE A 405 -13.63 -10.65 10.51
N ASN A 406 -13.68 -10.34 11.79
CA ASN A 406 -12.86 -10.99 12.80
C ASN A 406 -13.66 -12.10 13.50
N PRO A 407 -13.38 -13.39 13.24
CA PRO A 407 -14.11 -14.50 13.86
C PRO A 407 -13.88 -14.60 15.38
N MET A 408 -12.85 -13.93 15.91
CA MET A 408 -12.61 -13.85 17.35
C MET A 408 -13.57 -12.89 18.05
N GLN A 409 -14.19 -11.97 17.31
CA GLN A 409 -15.21 -11.07 17.84
C GLN A 409 -16.58 -11.72 17.63
N GLU A 410 -17.30 -11.97 18.72
CA GLU A 410 -18.61 -12.63 18.70
C GLU A 410 -19.60 -11.92 17.76
N ALA A 411 -19.62 -10.59 17.78
CA ALA A 411 -20.48 -9.77 16.92
C ALA A 411 -20.19 -9.86 15.42
N GLU A 412 -18.99 -10.33 15.02
CA GLU A 412 -18.59 -10.46 13.61
C GLU A 412 -18.47 -11.92 13.15
N ARG A 413 -18.64 -12.89 14.05
CA ARG A 413 -18.40 -14.32 13.77
C ARG A 413 -19.34 -14.86 12.70
N ASP A 414 -20.62 -14.53 12.78
CA ASP A 414 -21.61 -14.95 11.79
C ASP A 414 -21.34 -14.32 10.43
N ASP A 415 -21.06 -13.01 10.40
CA ASP A 415 -20.72 -12.30 9.16
C ASP A 415 -19.42 -12.86 8.53
N PHE A 416 -18.46 -13.32 9.35
CA PHE A 416 -17.24 -13.98 8.89
C PHE A 416 -17.54 -15.30 8.16
N TYR A 417 -18.21 -16.25 8.81
CA TYR A 417 -18.50 -17.54 8.20
C TYR A 417 -19.43 -17.41 7.00
N TYR A 418 -20.42 -16.53 7.10
CA TYR A 418 -21.31 -16.17 6.00
C TYR A 418 -20.52 -15.69 4.77
N SER A 419 -19.57 -14.77 4.97
CA SER A 419 -18.80 -14.21 3.85
C SER A 419 -18.01 -15.26 3.08
N LEU A 420 -17.56 -16.33 3.75
CA LEU A 420 -16.82 -17.41 3.12
C LEU A 420 -17.71 -18.31 2.28
N ILE A 421 -18.83 -18.77 2.83
CA ILE A 421 -19.77 -19.59 2.05
C ILE A 421 -20.35 -18.77 0.88
N PHE A 422 -20.67 -17.50 1.11
CA PHE A 422 -21.20 -16.61 0.08
C PHE A 422 -20.21 -16.35 -1.06
N LEU A 423 -18.91 -16.29 -0.79
CA LEU A 423 -17.92 -16.06 -1.85
C LEU A 423 -17.60 -17.32 -2.64
N PHE A 424 -17.56 -18.47 -1.98
CA PHE A 424 -16.89 -19.65 -2.53
C PHE A 424 -17.81 -20.85 -2.76
N VAL A 425 -19.04 -20.84 -2.23
CA VAL A 425 -20.05 -21.86 -2.56
C VAL A 425 -20.85 -21.38 -3.78
N PRO A 426 -20.95 -22.16 -4.86
CA PRO A 426 -21.82 -21.84 -5.98
C PRO A 426 -23.29 -21.78 -5.55
N PHE A 427 -24.01 -20.74 -5.98
CA PHE A 427 -25.44 -20.60 -5.70
C PHE A 427 -26.14 -19.84 -6.82
N ARG A 428 -27.44 -20.10 -7.00
CA ARG A 428 -28.35 -19.23 -7.78
C ARG A 428 -29.27 -18.44 -6.87
N ASP A 429 -29.73 -19.08 -5.80
CA ASP A 429 -30.50 -18.43 -4.74
C ASP A 429 -29.65 -18.39 -3.46
N GLU A 430 -29.40 -17.18 -2.97
CA GLU A 430 -28.62 -16.91 -1.76
C GLU A 430 -29.26 -17.57 -0.52
N SER A 431 -30.57 -17.81 -0.52
CA SER A 431 -31.29 -18.49 0.57
C SER A 431 -30.85 -19.95 0.77
N THR A 432 -30.27 -20.58 -0.25
CA THR A 432 -29.85 -21.99 -0.21
C THR A 432 -28.53 -22.21 0.53
N LEU A 433 -27.80 -21.13 0.85
CA LEU A 433 -26.50 -21.22 1.49
C LEU A 433 -26.58 -21.74 2.93
N VAL A 434 -27.65 -21.38 3.65
CA VAL A 434 -27.86 -21.68 5.07
C VAL A 434 -29.23 -22.32 5.25
N MET A 435 -29.27 -23.50 5.87
CA MET A 435 -30.54 -24.20 6.12
C MET A 435 -31.32 -23.56 7.28
N GLU A 436 -32.63 -23.75 7.29
CA GLU A 436 -33.47 -23.28 8.39
C GLU A 436 -33.04 -23.93 9.72
N GLY A 437 -32.79 -23.09 10.74
CA GLY A 437 -32.31 -23.53 12.04
C GLY A 437 -30.80 -23.79 12.13
N GLU A 438 -30.06 -23.67 11.03
CA GLU A 438 -28.59 -23.84 10.99
C GLU A 438 -27.87 -22.52 11.34
N THR A 439 -26.81 -22.61 12.14
CA THR A 439 -25.91 -21.47 12.38
C THR A 439 -24.97 -21.23 11.19
N MET A 440 -24.41 -20.02 11.07
CA MET A 440 -23.46 -19.70 9.97
C MET A 440 -22.20 -20.58 10.02
N GLU A 441 -21.75 -20.92 11.23
CA GLU A 441 -20.59 -21.80 11.46
C GLU A 441 -20.88 -23.25 11.06
N GLU A 442 -22.08 -23.76 11.36
CA GLU A 442 -22.52 -25.10 10.93
C GLU A 442 -22.65 -25.18 9.41
N ALA A 443 -23.25 -24.16 8.78
CA ALA A 443 -23.35 -24.07 7.32
C ALA A 443 -21.96 -24.07 6.67
N PHE A 444 -21.02 -23.29 7.22
CA PHE A 444 -19.63 -23.29 6.78
C PHE A 444 -18.99 -24.67 6.91
N ARG A 445 -19.15 -25.35 8.04
CA ARG A 445 -18.57 -26.68 8.27
C ARG A 445 -19.12 -27.72 7.28
N ARG A 446 -20.44 -27.71 7.05
CA ARG A 446 -21.11 -28.59 6.09
C ARG A 446 -20.59 -28.39 4.67
N HIS A 447 -20.46 -27.14 4.22
CA HIS A 447 -19.91 -26.82 2.90
C HIS A 447 -18.39 -27.08 2.81
N ARG A 448 -17.67 -26.94 3.92
CA ARG A 448 -16.22 -27.24 4.00
C ARG A 448 -15.97 -28.75 3.87
N GLU A 449 -16.79 -29.58 4.50
CA GLU A 449 -16.69 -31.06 4.42
C GLU A 449 -16.94 -31.57 2.99
N ALA A 450 -17.76 -30.87 2.20
CA ALA A 450 -17.96 -31.13 0.76
C ALA A 450 -16.79 -30.72 -0.15
N SER A 451 -15.75 -30.09 0.42
CA SER A 451 -14.46 -29.69 -0.17
C SER A 451 -14.51 -28.86 -1.46
N ILE A 452 -14.67 -27.54 -1.29
CA ILE A 452 -14.20 -26.57 -2.27
C ILE A 452 -12.80 -26.13 -1.82
N ARG A 453 -11.76 -26.64 -2.47
CA ARG A 453 -10.33 -26.30 -2.20
C ARG A 453 -10.09 -24.78 -2.06
N GLY A 454 -10.89 -23.96 -2.75
CA GLY A 454 -10.87 -22.50 -2.66
C GLY A 454 -11.24 -21.95 -1.28
N ILE A 455 -12.25 -22.51 -0.61
CA ILE A 455 -12.71 -22.07 0.73
C ILE A 455 -11.58 -22.21 1.74
N GLU A 456 -10.97 -23.39 1.82
CA GLU A 456 -9.96 -23.70 2.82
C GLU A 456 -8.69 -22.87 2.61
N ASN A 457 -8.23 -22.73 1.36
CA ASN A 457 -7.08 -21.89 1.04
C ASN A 457 -7.30 -20.43 1.42
N HIS A 458 -8.48 -19.87 1.10
CA HIS A 458 -8.80 -18.48 1.43
C HIS A 458 -8.95 -18.27 2.93
N PHE A 459 -9.65 -19.17 3.63
CA PHE A 459 -9.76 -19.14 5.09
C PHE A 459 -8.38 -19.13 5.77
N ASN A 460 -7.47 -20.02 5.35
CA ASN A 460 -6.11 -20.09 5.89
C ASN A 460 -5.31 -18.80 5.64
N LYS A 461 -5.45 -18.18 4.46
CA LYS A 461 -4.84 -16.87 4.15
C LYS A 461 -5.37 -15.77 5.08
N LEU A 462 -6.69 -15.72 5.31
CA LEU A 462 -7.32 -14.73 6.19
C LEU A 462 -6.90 -14.87 7.64
N GLN A 463 -6.84 -16.10 8.17
CA GLN A 463 -6.40 -16.34 9.55
C GLN A 463 -4.97 -15.83 9.76
N LYS A 464 -4.05 -16.14 8.84
CA LYS A 464 -2.67 -15.64 8.91
C LYS A 464 -2.59 -14.12 8.97
N LEU A 465 -3.40 -13.42 8.18
CA LEU A 465 -3.44 -11.95 8.20
C LEU A 465 -3.98 -11.38 9.51
N LEU A 466 -5.07 -11.97 10.03
CA LEU A 466 -5.65 -11.52 11.30
C LEU A 466 -4.70 -11.77 12.47
N GLU A 467 -3.98 -12.89 12.46
CA GLU A 467 -2.91 -13.18 13.41
C GLU A 467 -1.76 -12.18 13.30
N ALA A 468 -1.31 -11.85 12.08
CA ALA A 468 -0.28 -10.85 11.82
C ALA A 468 -0.66 -9.48 12.40
N GLU A 469 -1.89 -9.03 12.10
CA GLU A 469 -2.42 -7.75 12.61
C GLU A 469 -2.47 -7.74 14.15
N ARG A 470 -2.93 -8.84 14.75
CA ARG A 470 -3.00 -8.97 16.21
C ARG A 470 -1.62 -8.98 16.87
N ASN A 471 -0.68 -9.73 16.29
CA ASN A 471 0.69 -9.81 16.79
C ASN A 471 1.38 -8.45 16.70
N TRP A 472 1.18 -7.74 15.60
CA TRP A 472 1.63 -6.36 15.45
C TRP A 472 1.07 -5.43 16.55
N LYS A 473 -0.25 -5.45 16.78
CA LYS A 473 -0.88 -4.66 17.85
C LYS A 473 -0.29 -4.97 19.22
N LYS A 474 -0.09 -6.24 19.56
CA LYS A 474 0.55 -6.64 20.83
C LYS A 474 1.98 -6.10 20.97
N ILE A 475 2.76 -6.13 19.89
CA ILE A 475 4.14 -5.62 19.88
C ILE A 475 4.14 -4.11 20.15
N VAL A 476 3.23 -3.39 19.49
CA VAL A 476 3.03 -1.96 19.68
C VAL A 476 2.63 -1.64 21.13
N ASP A 477 1.63 -2.34 21.67
CA ASP A 477 1.17 -2.14 23.04
C ASP A 477 2.25 -2.44 24.08
N ALA A 478 3.03 -3.51 23.87
CA ALA A 478 4.13 -3.89 24.75
C ALA A 478 5.23 -2.82 24.78
N ARG A 479 5.52 -2.19 23.63
CA ARG A 479 6.46 -1.06 23.56
C ARG A 479 5.97 0.15 24.33
N ASN A 480 4.72 0.54 24.08
CA ASN A 480 4.09 1.68 24.77
C ASN A 480 4.11 1.48 26.29
N LYS A 481 3.84 0.26 26.77
CA LYS A 481 3.87 -0.09 28.20
C LYS A 481 5.27 -0.14 28.80
N ALA A 482 6.29 -0.54 28.05
CA ALA A 482 7.66 -0.69 28.54
C ALA A 482 8.39 0.65 28.76
N GLY A 483 7.69 1.79 28.67
CA GLY A 483 8.31 3.10 28.84
C GLY A 483 9.30 3.43 27.72
N PHE A 484 9.21 2.75 26.57
CA PHE A 484 9.65 3.30 25.29
C PHE A 484 8.65 4.39 24.84
N THR A 485 8.30 5.28 25.77
CA THR A 485 7.66 6.54 25.48
C THR A 485 8.78 7.45 24.95
N GLU A 486 8.94 7.50 23.63
CA GLU A 486 9.16 8.82 23.03
C GLU A 486 7.94 9.66 23.45
N GLU A 487 8.03 10.34 24.60
CA GLU A 487 7.25 11.55 24.79
C GLU A 487 7.70 12.48 23.66
N LEU A 488 6.89 12.59 22.61
CA LEU A 488 7.05 13.63 21.61
C LEU A 488 6.87 14.97 22.32
N PRO A 489 7.89 15.85 22.37
CA PRO A 489 7.61 17.26 22.55
C PRO A 489 6.79 17.71 21.34
N ASP A 490 5.80 18.53 21.62
CA ASP A 490 4.98 19.29 20.68
C ASP A 490 5.70 19.60 19.34
N ASN A 491 5.08 19.14 18.25
CA ASN A 491 5.10 19.68 16.90
C ASN A 491 6.41 20.35 16.41
N LYS A 492 7.16 19.63 15.55
CA LYS A 492 7.57 20.07 14.19
C LYS A 492 8.55 19.10 13.47
N GLU A 493 8.23 18.79 12.21
CA GLU A 493 9.10 18.48 11.05
C GLU A 493 9.59 17.02 10.75
N ASP A 494 8.79 16.31 9.93
CA ASP A 494 8.99 15.52 8.66
C ASP A 494 10.40 15.21 8.09
N ASP A 495 10.66 14.24 7.18
CA ASP A 495 10.17 12.86 6.82
C ASP A 495 11.17 12.18 5.82
N GLU A 496 11.47 10.87 5.98
CA GLU A 496 12.13 9.85 5.11
C GLU A 496 12.46 8.55 5.90
N PRO A 497 11.73 7.41 5.83
CA PRO A 497 12.04 6.19 6.60
C PRO A 497 13.19 5.32 6.09
N GLN A 498 13.82 4.64 7.04
CA GLN A 498 14.07 3.19 6.92
C GLN A 498 12.99 2.45 7.69
N LEU A 499 12.44 1.39 7.10
CA LEU A 499 11.27 0.59 7.51
C LEU A 499 11.16 0.14 8.98
N LEU A 500 12.15 0.34 9.84
CA LEU A 500 12.05 0.00 11.27
C LEU A 500 12.21 1.20 12.21
N GLY A 501 12.49 2.39 11.68
CA GLY A 501 12.72 3.61 12.46
C GLY A 501 11.51 4.49 12.73
N GLU A 502 10.33 4.16 12.19
CA GLU A 502 9.14 5.04 12.20
C GLU A 502 7.96 4.45 12.97
N ILE A 503 8.27 3.78 14.06
CA ILE A 503 7.34 2.93 14.79
C ILE A 503 6.31 3.74 15.60
N MET A 504 6.52 5.03 15.88
CA MET A 504 5.72 5.73 16.90
C MET A 504 4.60 6.64 16.36
N GLU A 505 4.76 7.32 15.21
CA GLU A 505 3.69 8.19 14.68
C GLU A 505 2.50 7.40 14.12
N ALA A 506 2.73 6.28 13.43
CA ALA A 506 1.65 5.50 12.80
C ALA A 506 0.75 4.75 13.80
N VAL A 507 1.19 4.65 15.06
CA VAL A 507 0.49 3.95 16.14
C VAL A 507 -0.52 4.87 16.84
N ALA A 508 -0.19 6.15 17.03
CA ALA A 508 -1.10 7.12 17.64
C ALA A 508 -2.37 7.30 16.79
N ASP A 509 -2.22 7.36 15.46
CA ASP A 509 -3.35 7.50 14.52
C ASP A 509 -4.30 6.28 14.49
N ILE A 510 -3.86 5.10 14.98
CA ILE A 510 -4.68 3.87 15.01
C ILE A 510 -5.38 3.68 16.37
N ALA A 511 -4.82 4.23 17.46
CA ALA A 511 -5.42 4.18 18.79
C ALA A 511 -6.65 5.10 18.91
N ASP A 512 -6.64 6.25 18.23
CA ASP A 512 -7.76 7.21 18.24
C ASP A 512 -8.95 6.82 17.36
N MET A 513 -8.86 5.72 16.59
CA MET A 513 -9.98 5.18 15.81
C MET A 513 -10.87 4.17 16.57
N HIS A 514 -10.56 3.86 17.84
CA HIS A 514 -11.35 2.89 18.64
C HIS A 514 -12.07 3.48 19.86
N ILE A 515 -12.22 4.80 19.94
CA ILE A 515 -13.18 5.42 20.87
C ILE A 515 -13.99 6.48 20.12
N ASN A 516 -15.05 6.00 19.46
CA ASN A 516 -16.42 6.55 19.45
C ASN A 516 -17.31 5.73 18.53
#